data_AF-A0A6G5A0Z9-F1
#
_entry.id   AF-A0A6G5A0Z9-F1
#
_cell.length_a   1.000
_cell.length_b   1.000
_cell.length_c   1.000
_cell.angle_alpha   90.00
_cell.angle_beta   90.00
_cell.angle_gamma   90.00
#
_symmetry.space_group_name_H-M   'P 1'
#
loop_
_entity.id
_entity.type
_entity.pdbx_description
1 polymer ?
#
loop_
_entity_poly.entity_id
_entity_poly.type
_entity_poly.pdbx_seq_one_letter_code
_entity_poly.pdbx_strand_id
1 'polypeptide(L)'
;MSYVDGGLKKYQLSPCTKAQIRGLISIISDKCLAETSSSSTKTRSGILPGQVITAEDFCSGIMASKGRGVPLLRPHELAKCRMRCCLQSSYGSAMCQKELVPNGMSCAPGKTCRKGVCGKHDLKS
;
A
#
# COMPACT_ATOMS: atom_id res chain seq x y z
N MET A 1 -12.54 -0.30 -9.45
CA MET A 1 -11.73 0.19 -10.58
C MET A 1 -12.11 1.63 -10.83
N SER A 2 -11.19 2.57 -10.68
CA SER A 2 -11.40 3.97 -11.04
C SER A 2 -10.48 4.33 -12.19
N TYR A 3 -10.98 5.13 -13.13
CA TYR A 3 -10.20 5.68 -14.23
C TYR A 3 -9.07 6.59 -13.72
N VAL A 4 -9.32 7.31 -12.62
CA VAL A 4 -8.32 8.12 -11.92
C VAL A 4 -7.75 7.32 -10.75
N ASP A 5 -6.44 7.15 -10.71
CA ASP A 5 -5.75 6.55 -9.58
C ASP A 5 -5.67 7.52 -8.39
N GLY A 6 -5.75 7.00 -7.16
CA GLY A 6 -5.55 7.80 -5.95
C GLY A 6 -6.79 8.45 -5.31
N GLY A 7 -7.98 8.28 -5.86
CA GLY A 7 -9.24 8.82 -5.30
C GLY A 7 -9.69 8.18 -3.97
N LEU A 8 -10.71 8.77 -3.31
CA LEU A 8 -11.24 8.29 -2.01
C LEU A 8 -11.74 6.83 -2.04
N LYS A 9 -12.15 6.35 -3.22
CA LYS A 9 -12.65 4.98 -3.42
C LYS A 9 -11.55 3.96 -3.73
N LYS A 10 -10.27 4.34 -3.76
CA LYS A 10 -9.17 3.43 -4.16
C LYS A 10 -9.01 2.18 -3.29
N TYR A 11 -9.51 2.22 -2.05
CA TYR A 11 -9.48 1.08 -1.13
C TYR A 11 -10.74 0.21 -1.18
N GLN A 12 -11.65 0.46 -2.12
CA GLN A 12 -12.93 -0.24 -2.23
C GLN A 12 -13.27 -0.56 -3.68
N LEU A 13 -13.84 -1.76 -3.89
CA LEU A 13 -14.43 -2.10 -5.18
C LEU A 13 -15.76 -1.35 -5.35
N SER A 14 -15.98 -0.79 -6.55
CA SER A 14 -17.25 -0.14 -6.88
C SER A 14 -18.37 -1.18 -6.99
N PRO A 15 -19.64 -0.77 -6.85
CA PRO A 15 -20.77 -1.67 -7.03
C PRO A 15 -20.74 -2.40 -8.39
N CYS A 16 -20.40 -1.69 -9.46
CA CYS A 16 -20.26 -2.26 -10.80
C CYS A 16 -19.18 -3.36 -10.86
N THR A 17 -17.96 -3.08 -10.37
CA THR A 17 -16.89 -4.09 -10.34
C THR A 17 -17.29 -5.31 -9.49
N LYS A 18 -17.95 -5.09 -8.35
CA LYS A 18 -18.44 -6.20 -7.51
C LYS A 18 -19.49 -7.05 -8.24
N ALA A 19 -20.41 -6.43 -8.97
CA ALA A 19 -21.44 -7.14 -9.74
C ALA A 19 -20.82 -7.98 -10.85
N GLN A 20 -19.87 -7.42 -11.60
CA GLN A 20 -19.16 -8.15 -12.66
C GLN A 20 -18.36 -9.34 -12.12
N ILE A 21 -17.63 -9.16 -11.01
CA ILE A 21 -16.91 -10.26 -10.36
C ILE A 21 -17.87 -11.38 -9.96
N ARG A 22 -19.02 -11.04 -9.36
CA ARG A 22 -20.03 -12.03 -8.97
C ARG A 22 -20.61 -12.78 -10.17
N GLY A 23 -20.93 -12.06 -11.25
CA GLY A 23 -21.43 -12.66 -12.49
C GLY A 23 -20.42 -13.61 -13.11
N LEU A 24 -19.12 -13.25 -13.12
CA LEU A 24 -18.06 -14.12 -13.59
C LEU A 24 -17.94 -15.37 -12.72
N ILE A 25 -17.87 -15.20 -11.39
CA ILE A 25 -17.74 -16.31 -10.44
C ILE A 25 -18.93 -17.27 -10.56
N SER A 26 -20.15 -16.78 -10.81
CA SER A 26 -21.33 -17.65 -10.96
C SER A 26 -21.31 -18.56 -12.19
N ILE A 27 -20.44 -18.28 -13.17
CA ILE A 27 -20.32 -19.08 -14.40
C ILE A 27 -19.17 -20.09 -14.29
N ILE A 28 -18.21 -19.84 -13.40
CA ILE A 28 -17.04 -20.70 -13.22
C ILE A 28 -17.42 -21.91 -12.37
N SER A 29 -16.92 -23.10 -12.74
CA SER A 29 -17.14 -24.32 -11.95
C SER A 29 -16.52 -24.21 -10.56
N ASP A 30 -17.27 -24.60 -9.54
CA ASP A 30 -16.82 -24.68 -8.15
C ASP A 30 -15.54 -25.51 -8.00
N LYS A 31 -15.35 -26.53 -8.85
CA LYS A 31 -14.15 -27.36 -8.84
C LYS A 31 -12.89 -26.52 -9.05
N CYS A 32 -12.91 -25.56 -9.98
CA CYS A 32 -11.79 -24.68 -10.27
C CYS A 32 -11.50 -23.72 -9.12
N LEU A 33 -12.54 -23.22 -8.44
CA LEU A 33 -12.40 -22.33 -7.29
C LEU A 33 -11.91 -23.05 -6.03
N ALA A 34 -12.20 -24.35 -5.92
CA ALA A 34 -11.80 -25.19 -4.81
C ALA A 34 -10.39 -25.79 -4.94
N GLU A 35 -9.77 -25.72 -6.12
CA GLU A 35 -8.37 -26.14 -6.29
C GLU A 35 -7.47 -25.30 -5.40
N THR A 36 -6.73 -25.95 -4.50
CA THR A 36 -5.79 -25.30 -3.58
C THR A 36 -4.37 -25.73 -3.93
N SER A 37 -3.41 -24.81 -3.89
CA SER A 37 -2.01 -25.14 -4.16
C SER A 37 -1.42 -25.97 -3.00
N SER A 38 -0.67 -27.03 -3.34
CA SER A 38 0.04 -27.86 -2.36
C SER A 38 1.12 -27.08 -1.59
N SER A 39 1.66 -26.02 -2.18
CA SER A 39 2.44 -25.00 -1.48
C SER A 39 1.49 -23.94 -0.92
N SER A 40 1.13 -24.07 0.35
CA SER A 40 0.57 -22.94 1.07
C SER A 40 1.69 -21.92 1.25
N THR A 41 1.79 -20.92 0.37
CA THR A 41 2.57 -19.71 0.68
C THR A 41 1.84 -19.08 1.87
N LYS A 42 2.20 -19.50 3.09
CA LYS A 42 1.63 -18.96 4.33
C LYS A 42 2.05 -17.51 4.38
N THR A 43 1.23 -16.63 3.82
CA THR A 43 1.28 -15.21 4.15
C THR A 43 1.18 -15.17 5.68
N ARG A 44 2.24 -14.70 6.35
CA ARG A 44 2.22 -14.56 7.81
C ARG A 44 1.02 -13.68 8.15
N SER A 45 -0.03 -14.30 8.67
CA SER A 45 -1.29 -13.62 8.93
C SER A 45 -1.05 -12.55 9.99
N GLY A 46 -1.63 -11.37 9.79
CA GLY A 46 -1.52 -10.25 10.72
C GLY A 46 -0.28 -9.37 10.57
N ILE A 47 0.66 -9.68 9.67
CA ILE A 47 1.78 -8.78 9.37
C ILE A 47 1.44 -7.92 8.15
N LEU A 48 1.42 -6.61 8.35
CA LEU A 48 1.19 -5.62 7.29
C LEU A 48 2.53 -5.20 6.65
N PRO A 49 2.53 -4.82 5.35
CA PRO A 49 3.76 -4.48 4.64
C PRO A 49 4.61 -3.39 5.32
N GLY A 50 4.00 -2.37 5.88
CA GLY A 50 4.68 -1.28 6.60
C GLY A 50 5.22 -1.66 7.99
N GLN A 51 5.01 -2.90 8.43
CA GLN A 51 5.68 -3.49 9.59
C GLN A 51 6.95 -4.25 9.19
N VAL A 52 7.12 -4.57 7.90
CA VAL A 52 8.27 -5.31 7.36
C VAL A 52 9.19 -4.40 6.57
N ILE A 53 8.62 -3.49 5.79
CA ILE A 53 9.31 -2.60 4.87
C ILE A 53 9.49 -1.23 5.53
N THR A 54 10.73 -0.77 5.63
CA THR A 54 11.06 0.57 6.14
C THR A 54 10.75 1.66 5.11
N ALA A 55 10.75 2.92 5.53
CA ALA A 55 10.55 4.04 4.60
C ALA A 55 11.69 4.14 3.57
N GLU A 56 12.90 3.80 4.00
CA GLU A 56 14.12 3.75 3.21
C GLU A 56 14.06 2.66 2.14
N ASP A 57 13.68 1.43 2.52
CA ASP A 57 13.53 0.32 1.58
C ASP A 57 12.42 0.60 0.57
N PHE A 58 11.31 1.17 1.05
CA PHE A 58 10.20 1.55 0.19
C PHE A 58 10.63 2.59 -0.85
N CYS A 59 11.26 3.69 -0.42
CA CYS A 59 11.70 4.74 -1.34
C CYS A 59 12.84 4.28 -2.27
N SER A 60 13.73 3.40 -1.79
CA SER A 60 14.77 2.79 -2.62
C SER A 60 14.15 1.93 -3.72
N GLY A 61 13.10 1.16 -3.41
CA GLY A 61 12.37 0.36 -4.41
C GLY A 61 11.63 1.22 -5.44
N ILE A 62 10.90 2.24 -5.00
CA ILE A 62 10.15 3.15 -5.90
C ILE A 62 11.08 3.91 -6.85
N MET A 63 12.23 4.37 -6.34
CA MET A 63 13.19 5.17 -7.12
C MET A 63 14.29 4.34 -7.78
N ALA A 64 14.25 3.01 -7.67
CA ALA A 64 15.32 2.10 -8.09
C ALA A 64 15.79 2.33 -9.54
N SER A 65 14.86 2.66 -10.44
CA SER A 65 15.16 2.94 -11.86
C SER A 65 15.94 4.24 -12.10
N LYS A 66 16.00 5.13 -11.10
CA LYS A 66 16.56 6.49 -11.22
C LYS A 66 17.74 6.74 -10.27
N GLY A 67 17.93 5.89 -9.26
CA GLY A 67 19.02 5.96 -8.31
C GLY A 67 18.59 5.63 -6.89
N ARG A 68 19.40 6.04 -5.91
CA ARG A 68 19.08 5.82 -4.50
C ARG A 68 17.99 6.78 -4.03
N GLY A 69 16.81 6.24 -3.76
CA GLY A 69 15.70 6.96 -3.14
C GLY A 69 15.89 7.09 -1.63
N VAL A 70 15.64 8.29 -1.11
CA VAL A 70 15.61 8.57 0.32
C VAL A 70 14.25 9.12 0.74
N PRO A 71 13.70 8.70 1.89
CA PRO A 71 12.43 9.19 2.37
C PRO A 71 12.58 10.58 2.98
N LEU A 72 11.62 11.47 2.67
CA LEU A 72 11.44 12.75 3.34
C LEU A 72 10.13 12.70 4.12
N LEU A 73 10.26 12.45 5.42
CA LEU A 73 9.15 12.28 6.34
C LEU A 73 8.72 13.63 6.92
N ARG A 74 7.54 14.11 6.51
CA ARG A 74 6.93 15.34 7.05
C ARG A 74 5.72 14.99 7.90
N PRO A 75 5.63 15.43 9.18
CA PRO A 75 4.54 15.05 10.08
C PRO A 75 3.14 15.30 9.50
N HIS A 76 2.91 16.45 8.88
CA HIS A 76 1.62 16.79 8.27
C HIS A 76 1.26 15.90 7.06
N GLU A 77 2.26 15.39 6.31
CA GLU A 77 2.01 14.45 5.21
C GLU A 77 1.77 13.03 5.73
N LEU A 78 2.55 12.61 6.74
CA LEU A 78 2.38 11.32 7.41
C LEU A 78 1.04 11.19 8.12
N ALA A 79 0.50 12.28 8.69
CA ALA A 79 -0.85 12.31 9.24
C ALA A 79 -1.93 11.97 8.18
N LYS A 80 -1.62 12.18 6.89
CA LYS A 80 -2.47 11.81 5.74
C LYS A 80 -2.00 10.52 5.07
N CYS A 81 -1.14 9.74 5.73
CA CYS A 81 -0.52 8.52 5.22
C CYS A 81 0.20 8.71 3.89
N ARG A 82 0.94 9.81 3.77
CA ARG A 82 1.78 10.11 2.61
C ARG A 82 3.20 10.45 3.04
N MET A 83 4.15 10.09 2.20
CA MET A 83 5.55 10.51 2.32
C MET A 83 6.09 10.94 0.96
N ARG A 84 7.26 11.56 0.94
CA ARG A 84 7.96 11.85 -0.31
C ARG A 84 9.19 10.96 -0.41
N CYS A 85 9.39 10.37 -1.57
CA CYS A 85 10.62 9.69 -1.93
C CYS A 85 11.40 10.60 -2.87
N CYS A 86 12.61 10.97 -2.48
CA CYS A 86 13.46 11.89 -3.23
C CYS A 86 14.73 11.18 -3.68
N LEU A 87 15.27 11.54 -4.84
CA LEU A 87 16.63 11.10 -5.20
C LEU A 87 17.65 11.73 -4.25
N GLN A 88 18.59 10.92 -3.78
CA GLN A 88 19.74 11.42 -3.06
C GLN A 88 20.63 12.22 -4.03
N SER A 89 20.49 13.56 -4.03
CA SER A 89 21.35 14.48 -4.79
C SER A 89 22.21 15.29 -3.83
N SER A 90 23.49 15.46 -4.18
CA SER A 90 24.44 16.29 -3.42
C SER A 90 24.25 17.80 -3.63
N TYR A 91 23.53 18.22 -4.68
CA TYR A 91 23.32 19.63 -5.01
C TYR A 91 21.88 19.90 -5.49
N GLY A 92 21.14 20.70 -4.71
CA GLY A 92 20.14 21.67 -5.17
C GLY A 92 18.73 21.20 -5.58
N SER A 93 18.58 20.09 -6.30
CA SER A 93 17.27 19.71 -6.87
C SER A 93 17.04 18.20 -6.84
N ALA A 94 16.71 17.67 -5.67
CA ALA A 94 16.30 16.27 -5.56
C ALA A 94 14.91 16.09 -6.21
N MET A 95 14.84 15.32 -7.29
CA MET A 95 13.55 14.94 -7.85
C MET A 95 12.80 14.09 -6.81
N CYS A 96 11.62 14.57 -6.41
CA CYS A 96 10.80 13.94 -5.40
C CYS A 96 9.46 13.51 -5.97
N GLN A 97 9.02 12.32 -5.54
CA GLN A 97 7.70 11.79 -5.83
C GLN A 97 6.93 11.60 -4.53
N LYS A 98 5.64 11.95 -4.53
CA LYS A 98 4.79 11.83 -3.34
C LYS A 98 4.02 10.53 -3.40
N GLU A 99 4.22 9.69 -2.39
CA GLU A 99 3.67 8.35 -2.31
C GLU A 99 2.77 8.13 -1.10
N LEU A 100 1.91 7.13 -1.19
CA LEU A 100 1.20 6.61 -0.03
C LEU A 100 2.13 5.71 0.76
N VAL A 101 2.10 5.84 2.08
CA VAL A 101 2.87 4.93 2.92
C VAL A 101 2.23 3.54 2.92
N PRO A 102 3.03 2.47 3.02
CA PRO A 102 2.54 1.11 3.22
C PRO A 102 1.60 1.00 4.44
N ASN A 103 0.60 0.13 4.33
CA ASN A 103 -0.27 -0.17 5.47
C ASN A 103 0.56 -0.75 6.63
N GLY A 104 0.28 -0.33 7.86
CA GLY A 104 1.01 -0.72 9.06
C GLY A 104 2.18 0.18 9.42
N MET A 105 2.61 1.08 8.53
CA MET A 105 3.67 2.04 8.82
C MET A 105 3.21 3.08 9.86
N SER A 106 4.08 3.41 10.81
CA SER A 106 3.81 4.41 11.86
C SER A 106 3.64 5.80 11.28
N CYS A 107 2.56 6.48 11.64
CA CYS A 107 2.27 7.86 11.19
C CYS A 107 2.31 8.89 12.32
N ALA A 108 2.14 8.45 13.56
CA ALA A 108 2.27 9.23 14.78
C ALA A 108 2.49 8.26 15.96
N PRO A 109 2.88 8.74 17.15
CA PRO A 109 3.05 7.89 18.33
C PRO A 109 1.80 7.02 18.59
N GLY A 110 1.97 5.70 18.55
CA GLY A 110 0.88 4.72 18.74
C GLY A 110 -0.17 4.67 17.63
N LYS A 111 0.07 5.25 16.45
CA LYS A 111 -0.85 5.25 15.31
C LYS A 111 -0.15 4.74 14.06
N THR A 112 -0.88 3.98 13.25
CA THR A 112 -0.40 3.43 11.98
C THR A 112 -1.30 3.85 10.83
N CYS A 113 -0.80 3.68 9.61
CA CYS A 113 -1.58 3.91 8.41
C CYS A 113 -2.32 2.65 7.98
N ARG A 114 -3.63 2.75 7.76
CA ARG A 114 -4.43 1.67 7.16
C ARG A 114 -5.40 2.29 6.17
N LYS A 115 -5.38 1.82 4.91
CA LYS A 115 -6.23 2.34 3.84
C LYS A 115 -6.18 3.88 3.78
N GLY A 116 -4.98 4.45 3.88
CA GLY A 116 -4.76 5.90 3.76
C GLY A 116 -5.20 6.75 4.95
N VAL A 117 -5.60 6.14 6.06
CA VAL A 117 -6.03 6.85 7.27
C VAL A 117 -5.03 6.56 8.40
N CYS A 118 -4.50 7.63 9.00
CA CYS A 118 -3.66 7.55 10.18
C CYS A 118 -4.55 7.44 11.42
N GLY A 119 -4.41 6.36 12.17
CA GLY A 119 -5.26 6.09 13.32
C GLY A 119 -4.72 5.00 14.22
N LYS A 120 -5.41 4.76 15.34
CA LYS A 120 -5.18 3.55 16.14
C LYS A 120 -5.91 2.42 15.43
N HIS A 121 -5.17 1.49 14.85
CA HIS A 121 -5.72 0.31 14.19
C HIS A 121 -5.33 -0.92 15.00
N ASP A 122 -6.32 -1.67 15.45
CA ASP A 122 -6.07 -2.93 16.14
C ASP A 122 -5.51 -3.96 15.14
N LEU A 123 -4.48 -4.69 15.57
CA LEU A 123 -3.85 -5.76 14.78
C LEU A 123 -4.73 -7.02 14.65
N LYS A 124 -5.91 -7.02 15.28
CA LYS A 124 -6.90 -8.10 15.24
C LYS A 124 -8.15 -7.64 14.49
N SER A 125 -8.13 -7.68 13.16
CA SER A 125 -9.35 -7.77 12.35
C SER A 125 -9.06 -8.29 10.96
#